data_AF-A0A3N4Q1X5-F1
#
_entry.id   AF-A0A3N4Q1X5-F1
#
_cell.length_a   1.000
_cell.length_b   1.000
_cell.length_c   1.000
_cell.angle_alpha   90.00
_cell.angle_beta   90.00
_cell.angle_gamma   90.00
#
_symmetry.space_group_name_H-M   'P 1'
#
loop_
_entity.id
_entity.type
_entity.pdbx_description
1 polymer ?
#
loop_
_entity_poly.entity_id
_entity_poly.type
_entity_poly.pdbx_seq_one_letter_code
_entity_poly.pdbx_strand_id
1 'polypeptide(L)'
;MMKLRQGLILLTATLMLAFVIPGCKKNNKNDDAPGETPGKLVGMGEMAGVPTGTPFVFPANISVAGSIYGSSCDTAYRRGSGEFVDVCIGFFNSGTTDYTLTLPAGLTITADDVTYQHGIIIQDTKILLKAGMITRCGVGAYCINAPKKPSSYTVTYKIGNVSDSRLIKQLIDLLKNKKINIEEYANSSDYNDAVDIIQPAVWSITDFDGLQEPIKQEIATIPNK
;
A
#
# COMPACT_ATOMS: atom_id res chain seq x y z
N MET A 1 7.45 54.20 -81.52
CA MET A 1 6.13 53.82 -82.09
C MET A 1 5.21 53.39 -80.95
N MET A 2 3.97 53.90 -80.98
CA MET A 2 2.74 53.41 -80.32
C MET A 2 2.70 51.88 -80.11
N LYS A 3 2.01 51.28 -79.13
CA LYS A 3 0.73 51.64 -78.50
C LYS A 3 0.46 50.76 -77.27
N LEU A 4 -0.17 51.35 -76.27
CA LEU A 4 -0.95 50.75 -75.20
C LEU A 4 -1.94 49.68 -75.72
N ARG A 5 -2.13 48.59 -74.96
CA ARG A 5 -3.47 47.98 -74.79
C ARG A 5 -3.63 47.47 -73.35
N GLN A 6 -4.46 48.17 -72.60
CA GLN A 6 -5.11 47.69 -71.38
C GLN A 6 -6.24 46.73 -71.77
N GLY A 7 -6.39 45.64 -71.03
CA GLY A 7 -7.48 44.67 -71.11
C GLY A 7 -8.04 44.44 -69.70
N LEU A 8 -9.36 44.48 -69.61
CA LEU A 8 -10.19 44.76 -68.45
C LEU A 8 -10.74 43.45 -67.82
N ILE A 9 -10.72 43.38 -66.48
CA ILE A 9 -11.65 42.71 -65.53
C ILE A 9 -11.94 41.19 -65.68
N LEU A 10 -11.67 40.43 -64.61
CA LEU A 10 -12.72 39.63 -63.95
C LEU A 10 -12.41 39.37 -62.46
N LEU A 11 -13.32 39.82 -61.60
CA LEU A 11 -13.44 39.44 -60.19
C LEU A 11 -13.66 37.93 -60.07
N THR A 12 -12.89 37.25 -59.22
CA THR A 12 -13.36 36.06 -58.51
C THR A 12 -12.92 36.17 -57.05
N ALA A 13 -13.88 36.54 -56.20
CA ALA A 13 -13.77 36.41 -54.76
C ALA A 13 -14.34 35.05 -54.37
N THR A 14 -13.52 34.13 -53.84
CA THR A 14 -14.06 32.96 -53.15
C THR A 14 -13.10 32.37 -52.14
N LEU A 15 -13.57 32.43 -50.89
CA LEU A 15 -13.44 31.46 -49.82
C LEU A 15 -12.07 31.23 -49.15
N MET A 16 -11.99 31.82 -47.95
CA MET A 16 -11.20 31.36 -46.82
C MET A 16 -11.27 29.85 -46.66
N LEU A 17 -10.12 29.19 -46.61
CA LEU A 17 -9.93 27.97 -45.82
C LEU A 17 -8.54 28.06 -45.16
N ALA A 18 -8.45 28.88 -44.11
CA ALA A 18 -7.35 28.77 -43.17
C ALA A 18 -7.51 27.42 -42.45
N PHE A 19 -6.72 26.42 -42.85
CA PHE A 19 -6.54 25.20 -42.09
C PHE A 19 -5.88 25.56 -40.76
N VAL A 20 -6.71 25.90 -39.78
CA VAL A 20 -6.31 25.91 -38.37
C VAL A 20 -6.17 24.45 -38.00
N ILE A 21 -4.93 23.94 -38.09
CA ILE A 21 -4.60 22.63 -37.54
C ILE A 21 -4.92 22.74 -36.04
N PRO A 22 -5.86 21.95 -35.48
CA PRO A 22 -6.00 21.89 -34.04
C PRO A 22 -4.77 21.13 -33.54
N GLY A 23 -3.71 21.87 -33.26
CA GLY A 23 -2.62 21.39 -32.43
C GLY A 23 -3.25 20.93 -31.13
N CYS A 24 -3.36 19.62 -30.97
CA CYS A 24 -3.83 18.97 -29.76
C CYS A 24 -3.08 19.57 -28.57
N LYS A 25 -3.78 20.39 -27.80
CA LYS A 25 -3.33 20.83 -26.49
C LYS A 25 -3.42 19.62 -25.57
N LYS A 26 -2.43 18.74 -25.64
CA LYS A 26 -2.24 17.67 -24.65
C LYS A 26 -1.69 18.32 -23.39
N ASN A 27 -2.56 19.01 -22.66
CA ASN A 27 -2.29 19.40 -21.28
C ASN A 27 -2.54 18.18 -20.38
N ASN A 28 -1.66 17.19 -20.45
CA ASN A 28 -1.42 16.33 -19.29
C ASN A 28 -0.18 16.87 -18.61
N LYS A 29 -0.38 17.92 -17.80
CA LYS A 29 0.50 18.12 -16.66
C LYS A 29 0.14 16.99 -15.69
N ASN A 30 0.80 15.85 -15.84
CA ASN A 30 0.92 14.95 -14.72
C ASN A 30 1.79 15.69 -13.71
N ASP A 31 1.31 15.73 -12.47
CA ASP A 31 2.00 16.34 -11.36
C ASP A 31 3.35 15.66 -11.17
N ASP A 32 4.42 16.33 -11.63
CA ASP A 32 5.81 15.90 -11.50
C ASP A 32 6.31 16.08 -10.05
N ALA A 33 5.65 15.40 -9.10
CA ALA A 33 6.42 14.86 -7.98
C ALA A 33 7.40 13.84 -8.57
N PRO A 34 8.68 13.79 -8.16
CA PRO A 34 9.59 12.76 -8.63
C PRO A 34 8.93 11.40 -8.42
N GLY A 35 8.60 10.73 -9.53
CA GLY A 35 7.74 9.56 -9.50
C GLY A 35 8.42 8.43 -8.74
N GLU A 36 7.72 7.88 -7.75
CA GLU A 36 8.13 6.61 -7.13
C GLU A 36 8.40 5.56 -8.21
N THR A 37 9.56 4.91 -8.07
CA THR A 37 9.96 3.80 -8.92
C THR A 37 9.83 2.50 -8.13
N PRO A 38 9.14 1.48 -8.65
CA PRO A 38 9.12 0.15 -8.04
C PRO A 38 10.53 -0.38 -7.75
N GLY A 39 10.68 -1.14 -6.66
CA GLY A 39 11.99 -1.64 -6.23
C GLY A 39 12.93 -0.57 -5.66
N LYS A 40 12.48 0.69 -5.53
CA LYS A 40 13.30 1.84 -5.07
C LYS A 40 12.65 2.64 -3.93
N LEU A 41 11.69 2.04 -3.21
CA LEU A 41 11.04 2.68 -2.06
C LEU A 41 11.94 2.59 -0.82
N VAL A 42 12.26 3.73 -0.19
CA VAL A 42 13.14 3.81 0.99
C VAL A 42 12.65 2.92 2.13
N GLY A 43 13.55 2.12 2.72
CA GLY A 43 13.23 1.18 3.79
C GLY A 43 12.47 -0.07 3.35
N MET A 44 12.17 -0.21 2.06
CA MET A 44 11.54 -1.38 1.46
C MET A 44 12.47 -2.02 0.42
N GLY A 45 12.26 -3.30 0.15
CA GLY A 45 13.16 -4.12 -0.65
C GLY A 45 14.60 -4.09 -0.14
N GLU A 46 15.53 -3.84 -1.04
CA GLU A 46 16.96 -3.65 -0.73
C GLU A 46 17.32 -2.21 -0.34
N MET A 47 16.38 -1.27 -0.44
CA MET A 47 16.67 0.13 -0.15
C MET A 47 16.79 0.35 1.35
N ALA A 48 17.98 0.77 1.78
CA ALA A 48 18.24 1.14 3.16
C ALA A 48 17.37 2.32 3.63
N GLY A 49 17.17 2.42 4.95
CA GLY A 49 16.40 3.48 5.59
C GLY A 49 15.16 2.96 6.31
N VAL A 50 14.29 3.88 6.72
CA VAL A 50 13.01 3.60 7.37
C VAL A 50 11.90 3.88 6.35
N PRO A 51 10.87 3.01 6.25
CA PRO A 51 9.70 3.29 5.41
C PRO A 51 9.13 4.69 5.65
N THR A 52 8.99 5.47 4.58
CA THR A 52 8.46 6.84 4.63
C THR A 52 6.97 6.85 4.89
N GLY A 53 6.46 7.98 5.34
CA GLY A 53 5.03 8.18 5.54
C GLY A 53 4.70 9.02 6.77
N THR A 54 3.43 8.98 7.15
CA THR A 54 2.93 9.71 8.30
C THR A 54 3.04 8.85 9.55
N PRO A 55 3.65 9.34 10.64
CA PRO A 55 3.66 8.60 11.91
C PRO A 55 2.27 8.21 12.37
N PHE A 56 2.07 6.94 12.74
CA PHE A 56 0.82 6.51 13.34
C PHE A 56 0.73 6.98 14.77
N VAL A 57 -0.38 7.64 15.11
CA VAL A 57 -0.65 8.12 16.46
C VAL A 57 -1.77 7.29 17.05
N PHE A 58 -1.49 6.64 18.18
CA PHE A 58 -2.51 5.91 18.92
C PHE A 58 -3.57 6.88 19.48
N PRO A 59 -4.83 6.45 19.58
CA PRO A 59 -5.83 7.16 20.37
C PRO A 59 -5.36 7.38 21.82
N ALA A 60 -5.80 8.46 22.46
CA ALA A 60 -5.23 8.93 23.74
C ALA A 60 -5.23 7.90 24.88
N ASN A 61 -6.19 6.97 24.90
CA ASN A 61 -6.32 5.92 25.92
C ASN A 61 -5.70 4.57 25.51
N ILE A 62 -5.06 4.49 24.36
CA ILE A 62 -4.48 3.27 23.81
C ILE A 62 -2.96 3.39 23.78
N SER A 63 -2.27 2.35 24.25
CA SER A 63 -0.81 2.28 24.21
C SER A 63 -0.33 0.86 23.94
N VAL A 64 0.92 0.71 23.52
CA VAL A 64 1.59 -0.58 23.45
C VAL A 64 2.14 -0.95 24.83
N ALA A 65 1.80 -2.13 25.31
CA ALA A 65 2.29 -2.69 26.57
C ALA A 65 3.45 -3.66 26.31
N GLY A 66 4.64 -3.26 26.73
CA GLY A 66 5.87 -4.05 26.57
C GLY A 66 6.45 -4.02 25.16
N SER A 67 7.36 -4.94 24.88
CA SER A 67 8.00 -5.08 23.57
C SER A 67 7.14 -5.91 22.61
N ILE A 68 7.19 -5.55 21.33
CA ILE A 68 6.59 -6.34 20.24
C ILE A 68 7.63 -7.35 19.78
N TYR A 69 7.27 -8.62 19.75
CA TYR A 69 8.13 -9.71 19.26
C TYR A 69 7.51 -10.38 18.04
N GLY A 70 8.33 -10.84 17.10
CA GLY A 70 7.89 -11.63 15.95
C GLY A 70 7.57 -13.07 16.34
N SER A 71 6.66 -13.73 15.63
CA SER A 71 6.42 -15.18 15.66
C SER A 71 6.27 -15.80 17.08
N SER A 72 5.81 -15.01 18.06
CA SER A 72 5.67 -15.40 19.46
C SER A 72 4.47 -14.70 20.08
N CYS A 73 3.28 -15.25 19.83
CA CYS A 73 2.07 -14.80 20.50
C CYS A 73 1.43 -15.93 21.31
N ASP A 74 1.25 -15.67 22.60
CA ASP A 74 0.66 -16.55 23.62
C ASP A 74 -0.87 -16.51 23.61
N THR A 75 -1.48 -16.21 22.46
CA THR A 75 -2.92 -16.06 22.28
C THR A 75 -3.36 -16.56 20.92
N ALA A 76 -4.56 -17.14 20.85
CA ALA A 76 -5.23 -17.47 19.60
C ALA A 76 -5.89 -16.26 18.92
N TYR A 77 -5.96 -15.11 19.61
CA TYR A 77 -6.56 -13.90 19.07
C TYR A 77 -5.65 -13.28 18.02
N ARG A 78 -6.03 -13.45 16.75
CA ARG A 78 -5.30 -12.94 15.58
C ARG A 78 -6.19 -12.01 14.75
N ARG A 79 -5.57 -11.01 14.12
CA ARG A 79 -6.23 -10.02 13.26
C ARG A 79 -5.33 -9.62 12.10
N GLY A 80 -5.96 -9.21 11.00
CA GLY A 80 -5.25 -8.70 9.82
C GLY A 80 -4.88 -9.81 8.84
N SER A 81 -3.88 -9.57 8.01
CA SER A 81 -3.50 -10.45 6.90
C SER A 81 -2.00 -10.48 6.64
N GLY A 82 -1.50 -11.58 6.08
CA GLY A 82 -0.09 -11.86 5.91
C GLY A 82 0.47 -12.79 6.99
N GLU A 83 1.47 -13.58 6.65
CA GLU A 83 2.01 -14.63 7.53
C GLU A 83 3.52 -14.52 7.81
N PHE A 84 4.25 -13.73 7.02
CA PHE A 84 5.71 -13.71 7.08
C PHE A 84 6.29 -12.63 8.00
N VAL A 85 5.52 -11.58 8.28
CA VAL A 85 5.72 -10.71 9.45
C VAL A 85 4.51 -10.84 10.34
N ASP A 86 4.56 -11.83 11.22
CA ASP A 86 3.58 -12.04 12.27
C ASP A 86 4.15 -11.54 13.59
N VAL A 87 3.51 -10.54 14.20
CA VAL A 87 3.98 -9.94 15.45
C VAL A 87 2.95 -10.03 16.56
N CYS A 88 3.41 -10.22 17.78
CA CYS A 88 2.55 -10.18 18.95
C CYS A 88 2.60 -8.81 19.62
N ILE A 89 1.45 -8.15 19.67
CA ILE A 89 1.33 -6.81 20.25
C ILE A 89 0.38 -6.86 21.45
N GLY A 90 0.85 -6.38 22.60
CA GLY A 90 -0.01 -6.07 23.74
C GLY A 90 -0.55 -4.65 23.60
N PHE A 91 -1.85 -4.49 23.46
CA PHE A 91 -2.51 -3.18 23.45
C PHE A 91 -3.19 -2.95 24.79
N PHE A 92 -2.80 -1.89 25.50
CA PHE A 92 -3.46 -1.48 26.74
C PHE A 92 -4.51 -0.40 26.45
N ASN A 93 -5.76 -0.66 26.84
CA ASN A 93 -6.82 0.34 26.84
C ASN A 93 -7.02 0.85 28.28
N SER A 94 -6.55 2.06 28.57
CA SER A 94 -6.69 2.69 29.89
C SER A 94 -8.06 3.34 30.11
N GLY A 95 -8.97 3.28 29.13
CA GLY A 95 -10.31 3.81 29.22
C GLY A 95 -11.25 2.93 30.04
N THR A 96 -12.45 3.46 30.32
CA THR A 96 -13.50 2.77 31.08
C THR A 96 -14.50 2.01 30.20
N THR A 97 -14.37 2.10 28.87
CA THR A 97 -15.20 1.40 27.90
C THR A 97 -14.35 0.62 26.90
N ASP A 98 -14.91 -0.46 26.36
CA ASP A 98 -14.31 -1.19 25.25
C ASP A 98 -14.07 -0.24 24.05
N TYR A 99 -13.01 -0.50 23.30
CA TYR A 99 -12.61 0.30 22.16
C TYR A 99 -12.16 -0.59 21.00
N THR A 100 -12.64 -0.31 19.79
CA THR A 100 -12.14 -0.99 18.58
C THR A 100 -11.02 -0.17 17.98
N LEU A 101 -9.79 -0.62 18.18
CA LEU A 101 -8.61 -0.04 17.53
C LEU A 101 -8.59 -0.42 16.06
N THR A 102 -8.40 0.57 15.19
CA THR A 102 -8.10 0.35 13.78
C THR A 102 -6.63 0.61 13.54
N LEU A 103 -5.90 -0.42 13.11
CA LEU A 103 -4.60 -0.25 12.48
C LEU A 103 -4.84 -0.01 10.99
N PRO A 104 -4.47 1.17 10.44
CA PRO A 104 -4.85 1.53 9.08
C PRO A 104 -4.07 0.75 8.03
N ALA A 105 -4.67 0.56 6.85
CA ALA A 105 -3.96 0.14 5.66
C ALA A 105 -2.76 1.07 5.37
N GLY A 106 -1.65 0.48 4.96
CA GLY A 106 -0.35 1.14 4.76
C GLY A 106 0.51 1.24 6.02
N LEU A 107 0.01 0.87 7.21
CA LEU A 107 0.81 0.89 8.44
C LEU A 107 1.97 -0.10 8.35
N THR A 108 3.19 0.39 8.60
CA THR A 108 4.39 -0.44 8.64
C THR A 108 4.69 -0.95 10.04
N ILE A 109 5.29 -2.14 10.10
CA ILE A 109 5.79 -2.79 11.32
C ILE A 109 7.29 -3.00 11.10
N THR A 110 8.12 -2.21 11.77
CA THR A 110 9.56 -2.16 11.49
C THR A 110 10.32 -3.04 12.47
N ALA A 111 11.18 -3.90 11.94
CA ALA A 111 12.12 -4.69 12.73
C ALA A 111 13.25 -3.81 13.25
N ASP A 112 13.67 -4.02 14.49
CA ASP A 112 14.85 -3.34 15.07
C ASP A 112 16.18 -3.93 14.55
N ASP A 113 16.14 -5.14 13.97
CA ASP A 113 17.28 -5.79 13.33
C ASP A 113 17.16 -5.68 11.81
N VAL A 114 18.18 -5.10 11.18
CA VAL A 114 18.22 -4.83 9.73
C VAL A 114 18.26 -6.09 8.87
N THR A 115 18.57 -7.25 9.43
CA THR A 115 18.59 -8.55 8.74
C THR A 115 17.21 -9.18 8.60
N TYR A 116 16.21 -8.63 9.30
CA TYR A 116 14.83 -9.09 9.30
C TYR A 116 13.92 -8.17 8.48
N GLN A 117 12.87 -8.74 7.91
CA GLN A 117 11.90 -8.01 7.11
C GLN A 117 11.11 -7.03 7.99
N HIS A 118 10.78 -5.88 7.42
CA HIS A 118 9.67 -5.08 7.88
C HIS A 118 8.35 -5.66 7.35
N GLY A 119 7.25 -5.33 8.02
CA GLY A 119 5.90 -5.70 7.63
C GLY A 119 5.09 -4.49 7.16
N ILE A 120 4.05 -4.74 6.36
CA ILE A 120 3.02 -3.76 6.05
C ILE A 120 1.61 -4.35 6.18
N ILE A 121 0.72 -3.58 6.80
CA ILE A 121 -0.71 -3.87 6.87
C ILE A 121 -1.35 -3.37 5.57
N ILE A 122 -1.97 -4.26 4.78
CA ILE A 122 -2.53 -3.89 3.46
C ILE A 122 -4.02 -3.51 3.52
N GLN A 123 -4.71 -3.88 4.59
CA GLN A 123 -6.10 -3.48 4.84
C GLN A 123 -6.29 -3.13 6.32
N ASP A 124 -7.20 -2.20 6.58
CA ASP A 124 -7.61 -1.85 7.94
C ASP A 124 -7.84 -3.11 8.79
N THR A 125 -7.10 -3.17 9.89
CA THR A 125 -7.14 -4.28 10.83
C THR A 125 -7.80 -3.82 12.12
N LYS A 126 -8.96 -4.41 12.44
CA LYS A 126 -9.80 -4.01 13.58
C LYS A 126 -9.60 -4.95 14.76
N ILE A 127 -9.22 -4.38 15.89
CA ILE A 127 -8.88 -5.11 17.12
C ILE A 127 -9.77 -4.61 18.25
N LEU A 128 -10.55 -5.50 18.86
CA LEU A 128 -11.38 -5.15 20.01
C LEU A 128 -10.53 -5.16 21.28
N LEU A 129 -10.44 -4.02 21.94
CA LEU A 129 -9.68 -3.81 23.17
C LEU A 129 -10.63 -3.68 24.36
N LYS A 130 -10.45 -4.54 25.36
CA LYS A 130 -11.25 -4.51 26.59
C LYS A 130 -10.83 -3.36 27.51
N ALA A 131 -11.82 -2.67 28.09
CA ALA A 131 -11.59 -1.57 29.03
C ALA A 131 -10.67 -1.98 30.19
N GLY A 132 -9.69 -1.15 30.54
CA GLY A 132 -8.78 -1.37 31.66
C GLY A 132 -7.85 -2.59 31.52
N MET A 133 -7.75 -3.20 30.33
CA MET A 133 -7.03 -4.45 30.11
C MET A 133 -5.97 -4.35 29.02
N ILE A 134 -4.97 -5.22 29.12
CA ILE A 134 -4.06 -5.53 28.02
C ILE A 134 -4.73 -6.61 27.16
N THR A 135 -4.96 -6.30 25.89
CA THR A 135 -5.35 -7.28 24.88
C THR A 135 -4.12 -7.64 24.06
N ARG A 136 -3.67 -8.88 24.17
CA ARG A 136 -2.63 -9.44 23.30
C ARG A 136 -3.27 -9.91 22.00
N CYS A 137 -2.67 -9.53 20.88
CA CYS A 137 -3.14 -9.89 19.54
C CYS A 137 -1.95 -10.25 18.65
N GLY A 138 -2.05 -11.38 17.94
CA GLY A 138 -1.22 -11.64 16.78
C GLY A 138 -1.68 -10.76 15.62
N VAL A 139 -0.79 -9.96 15.06
CA VAL A 139 -1.06 -9.09 13.93
C VAL A 139 -0.24 -9.57 12.75
N GLY A 140 -0.93 -10.09 11.73
CA GLY A 140 -0.32 -10.45 10.46
C GLY A 140 -0.02 -9.21 9.63
N ALA A 141 1.13 -9.22 8.96
CA ALA A 141 1.54 -8.24 7.97
C ALA A 141 2.33 -8.90 6.84
N TYR A 142 2.37 -8.24 5.68
CA TYR A 142 3.13 -8.70 4.52
C TYR A 142 4.57 -8.22 4.57
N CYS A 143 5.48 -9.10 4.19
CA CYS A 143 6.90 -8.82 4.07
C CYS A 143 7.17 -7.75 3.01
N ILE A 144 7.98 -6.75 3.33
CA ILE A 144 8.36 -5.66 2.39
C ILE A 144 9.84 -5.63 2.03
N ASN A 145 10.63 -6.65 2.39
CA ASN A 145 12.06 -6.74 2.06
C ASN A 145 12.44 -8.18 1.65
N ALA A 146 12.08 -8.61 0.44
CA ALA A 146 12.16 -10.02 0.03
C ALA A 146 13.49 -10.74 0.36
N PRO A 147 14.68 -10.10 0.24
CA PRO A 147 15.97 -10.73 0.57
C PRO A 147 16.24 -10.96 2.06
N LYS A 148 15.42 -10.40 2.97
CA LYS A 148 15.64 -10.45 4.43
C LYS A 148 14.91 -11.62 5.09
N LYS A 149 15.30 -11.95 6.32
CA LYS A 149 14.70 -13.04 7.10
C LYS A 149 13.26 -12.72 7.52
N PRO A 150 12.32 -13.69 7.51
CA PRO A 150 10.96 -13.51 8.04
C PRO A 150 10.98 -13.29 9.56
N SER A 151 9.82 -12.98 10.16
CA SER A 151 9.75 -12.67 11.59
C SER A 151 10.26 -13.77 12.52
N SER A 152 10.80 -13.37 13.67
CA SER A 152 11.37 -14.28 14.66
C SER A 152 11.10 -13.81 16.09
N TYR A 153 10.97 -14.77 17.01
CA TYR A 153 10.75 -14.55 18.44
C TYR A 153 11.94 -13.92 19.16
N THR A 154 13.11 -13.88 18.54
CA THR A 154 14.31 -13.21 19.08
C THR A 154 14.44 -11.76 18.62
N VAL A 155 13.51 -11.25 17.81
CA VAL A 155 13.58 -9.92 17.20
C VAL A 155 12.45 -9.05 17.71
N THR A 156 12.77 -7.80 18.04
CA THR A 156 11.79 -6.80 18.42
C THR A 156 11.36 -5.95 17.24
N TYR A 157 10.12 -5.48 17.31
CA TYR A 157 9.49 -4.66 16.28
C TYR A 157 8.91 -3.38 16.88
N LYS A 158 8.62 -2.42 16.00
CA LYS A 158 7.95 -1.16 16.33
C LYS A 158 6.82 -0.89 15.35
N ILE A 159 5.82 -0.17 15.83
CA ILE A 159 4.83 0.44 14.94
C ILE A 159 5.51 1.60 14.21
N GLY A 160 5.49 1.55 12.89
CA GLY A 160 6.13 2.52 12.02
C GLY A 160 5.15 3.57 11.48
N ASN A 161 5.49 4.08 10.31
CA ASN A 161 4.68 5.05 9.58
C ASN A 161 3.56 4.36 8.80
N VAL A 162 2.48 5.08 8.57
CA VAL A 162 1.52 4.77 7.50
C VAL A 162 2.10 5.26 6.19
N SER A 163 2.39 4.34 5.29
CA SER A 163 3.05 4.60 4.01
C SER A 163 2.34 5.70 3.22
N ASP A 164 3.11 6.69 2.76
CA ASP A 164 2.64 7.71 1.84
C ASP A 164 2.80 7.31 0.37
N SER A 165 3.44 6.16 0.10
CA SER A 165 3.75 5.68 -1.24
C SER A 165 2.50 5.56 -2.11
N ARG A 166 2.54 6.19 -3.29
CA ARG A 166 1.50 6.04 -4.32
C ARG A 166 1.41 4.60 -4.82
N LEU A 167 2.53 3.90 -4.97
CA LEU A 167 2.53 2.51 -5.43
C LEU A 167 1.86 1.57 -4.41
N ILE A 168 2.17 1.73 -3.12
CA ILE A 168 1.51 0.99 -2.05
C ILE A 168 0.01 1.31 -1.98
N LYS A 169 -0.37 2.59 -2.10
CA LYS A 169 -1.79 3.00 -2.16
C LYS A 169 -2.54 2.35 -3.32
N GLN A 170 -1.91 2.18 -4.48
CA GLN A 170 -2.53 1.47 -5.61
C GLN A 170 -2.85 0.01 -5.27
N LEU A 171 -1.96 -0.70 -4.57
CA LEU A 171 -2.22 -2.06 -4.10
C LEU A 171 -3.37 -2.09 -3.08
N ILE A 172 -3.34 -1.20 -2.10
CA ILE A 172 -4.41 -1.05 -1.09
C ILE A 172 -5.77 -0.81 -1.78
N ASP A 173 -5.81 0.06 -2.80
CA ASP A 173 -7.04 0.36 -3.53
C ASP A 173 -7.60 -0.84 -4.32
N LEU A 174 -6.72 -1.68 -4.88
CA LEU A 174 -7.13 -2.92 -5.56
C LEU A 174 -7.71 -3.94 -4.56
N LEU A 175 -7.19 -3.96 -3.34
CA LEU A 175 -7.54 -4.95 -2.32
C LEU A 175 -8.65 -4.52 -1.38
N LYS A 176 -9.07 -3.24 -1.35
CA LYS A 176 -10.00 -2.70 -0.33
C LYS A 176 -11.32 -3.45 -0.15
N ASN A 177 -11.83 -4.08 -1.21
CA ASN A 177 -13.08 -4.85 -1.19
C ASN A 177 -12.85 -6.38 -1.20
N LYS A 178 -11.60 -6.84 -1.14
CA LYS A 178 -11.25 -8.25 -1.12
C LYS A 178 -11.30 -8.78 0.30
N LYS A 179 -11.73 -10.04 0.46
CA LYS A 179 -11.52 -10.79 1.69
C LYS A 179 -10.04 -11.08 1.76
N ILE A 180 -9.35 -10.57 2.76
CA ILE A 180 -7.92 -10.82 2.94
C ILE A 180 -7.56 -11.03 4.40
N ASN A 181 -8.35 -10.51 5.34
CA ASN A 181 -8.05 -10.64 6.75
C ASN A 181 -8.47 -12.02 7.26
N ILE A 182 -7.68 -12.59 8.17
CA ILE A 182 -7.90 -13.93 8.72
C ILE A 182 -9.29 -14.08 9.35
N GLU A 183 -9.82 -13.02 9.98
CA GLU A 183 -11.16 -13.03 10.58
C GLU A 183 -12.33 -13.11 9.58
N GLU A 184 -12.06 -12.95 8.27
CA GLU A 184 -13.05 -13.05 7.19
C GLU A 184 -13.21 -14.48 6.66
N TYR A 185 -12.34 -15.40 7.11
CA TYR A 185 -12.28 -16.79 6.65
C TYR A 185 -12.69 -17.78 7.73
N ALA A 186 -13.39 -18.83 7.32
CA ALA A 186 -13.81 -19.91 8.21
C ALA A 186 -12.74 -21.00 8.39
N ASN A 187 -11.81 -21.10 7.45
CA ASN A 187 -10.71 -22.08 7.46
C ASN A 187 -9.41 -21.41 6.99
N SER A 188 -8.28 -21.99 7.38
CA SER A 188 -6.96 -21.44 7.06
C SER A 188 -6.54 -21.63 5.61
N SER A 189 -7.08 -22.63 4.89
CA SER A 189 -6.67 -22.88 3.49
C SER A 189 -7.08 -21.72 2.59
N ASP A 190 -8.35 -21.30 2.66
CA ASP A 190 -8.86 -20.20 1.84
C ASP A 190 -8.19 -18.86 2.18
N TYR A 191 -7.80 -18.68 3.45
CA TYR A 191 -7.02 -17.52 3.89
C TYR A 191 -5.61 -17.55 3.29
N ASN A 192 -4.94 -18.71 3.33
CA ASN A 192 -3.59 -18.88 2.80
C ASN A 192 -3.54 -18.66 1.28
N ASP A 193 -4.57 -19.11 0.54
CA ASP A 193 -4.67 -18.84 -0.90
C ASP A 193 -4.65 -17.32 -1.20
N ALA A 194 -5.30 -16.50 -0.37
CA ALA A 194 -5.26 -15.05 -0.53
C ALA A 194 -3.89 -14.45 -0.15
N VAL A 195 -3.26 -14.96 0.92
CA VAL A 195 -1.91 -14.53 1.33
C VAL A 195 -0.89 -14.84 0.24
N ASP A 196 -0.95 -16.01 -0.37
CA ASP A 196 -0.04 -16.47 -1.43
C ASP A 196 -0.14 -15.62 -2.71
N ILE A 197 -1.29 -14.97 -2.95
CA ILE A 197 -1.47 -13.99 -4.04
C ILE A 197 -0.93 -12.61 -3.64
N ILE A 198 -1.19 -12.17 -2.41
CA ILE A 198 -0.89 -10.80 -1.99
C ILE A 198 0.60 -10.60 -1.68
N GLN A 199 1.28 -11.59 -1.10
CA GLN A 199 2.70 -11.45 -0.77
C GLN A 199 3.58 -11.17 -2.02
N PRO A 200 3.42 -11.89 -3.15
CA PRO A 200 4.09 -11.54 -4.40
C PRO A 200 3.72 -10.15 -4.92
N ALA A 201 2.47 -9.71 -4.77
CA ALA A 201 2.05 -8.37 -5.19
C ALA A 201 2.72 -7.25 -4.38
N VAL A 202 2.93 -7.47 -3.08
CA VAL A 202 3.71 -6.54 -2.23
C VAL A 202 5.15 -6.49 -2.72
N TRP A 203 5.81 -7.64 -2.90
CA TRP A 203 7.19 -7.69 -3.40
C TRP A 203 7.34 -7.15 -4.81
N SER A 204 6.31 -7.26 -5.65
CA SER A 204 6.34 -6.66 -6.98
C SER A 204 6.54 -5.15 -6.90
N ILE A 205 6.01 -4.48 -5.88
CA ILE A 205 6.22 -3.05 -5.64
C ILE A 205 7.56 -2.79 -4.95
N THR A 206 7.89 -3.56 -3.92
CA THR A 206 9.00 -3.24 -3.00
C THR A 206 10.36 -3.70 -3.50
N ASP A 207 10.40 -4.77 -4.29
CA ASP A 207 11.62 -5.48 -4.69
C ASP A 207 11.77 -5.62 -6.21
N PHE A 208 10.67 -5.53 -6.98
CA PHE A 208 10.66 -5.77 -8.41
C PHE A 208 10.04 -4.62 -9.23
N ASP A 209 9.52 -4.93 -10.43
CA ASP A 209 9.16 -3.97 -11.48
C ASP A 209 7.73 -3.40 -11.36
N GLY A 210 7.10 -3.50 -10.20
CA GLY A 210 5.76 -2.98 -9.90
C GLY A 210 4.61 -3.94 -10.17
N LEU A 211 3.38 -3.47 -10.01
CA LEU A 211 2.15 -4.25 -10.23
C LEU A 211 1.87 -4.41 -11.73
N GLN A 212 2.37 -5.50 -12.30
CA GLN A 212 2.11 -5.90 -13.68
C GLN A 212 0.72 -6.54 -13.84
N GLU A 213 0.22 -6.62 -15.06
CA GLU A 213 -1.15 -7.09 -15.34
C GLU A 213 -1.45 -8.52 -14.86
N PRO A 214 -0.54 -9.50 -14.98
CA PRO A 214 -0.78 -10.85 -14.44
C PRO A 214 -1.07 -10.85 -12.93
N ILE A 215 -0.32 -10.05 -12.16
CA ILE A 215 -0.51 -9.93 -10.71
C ILE A 215 -1.89 -9.33 -10.39
N LYS A 216 -2.33 -8.33 -11.17
CA LYS A 216 -3.68 -7.76 -10.97
C LYS A 216 -4.78 -8.76 -11.30
N GLN A 217 -4.56 -9.63 -12.28
CA GLN A 217 -5.49 -10.70 -12.61
C GLN A 217 -5.59 -11.73 -11.48
N GLU A 218 -4.46 -12.10 -10.86
CA GLU A 218 -4.45 -12.95 -9.66
C GLU A 218 -5.16 -12.26 -8.48
N ILE A 219 -4.89 -10.99 -8.20
CA ILE A 219 -5.61 -10.23 -7.17
C ILE A 219 -7.14 -10.24 -7.44
N ALA A 220 -7.55 -10.18 -8.70
CA ALA A 220 -8.96 -10.20 -9.06
C ALA A 220 -9.67 -11.52 -8.69
N THR A 221 -8.94 -12.64 -8.58
CA THR A 221 -9.50 -13.94 -8.18
C THR A 221 -9.80 -14.04 -6.69
N ILE A 222 -9.22 -13.16 -5.86
CA ILE A 222 -9.53 -13.11 -4.43
C ILE A 222 -11.02 -12.75 -4.26
N PRO A 223 -11.79 -13.49 -3.44
CA PRO A 223 -13.20 -13.21 -3.19
C PRO A 223 -13.42 -11.79 -2.64
N ASN A 224 -14.56 -11.19 -2.93
CA ASN A 224 -14.97 -9.93 -2.30
C ASN A 224 -15.64 -10.20 -0.94
N LYS A 225 -15.65 -9.18 -0.06
CA LYS A 225 -16.33 -9.20 1.25
C LYS A 225 -17.84 -9.32 1.14
#